data_AF-A0A2E8JWW1-F1
#
_entry.id   AF-A0A2E8JWW1-F1
#
_cell.length_a   1.000
_cell.length_b   1.000
_cell.length_c   1.000
_cell.angle_alpha   90.00
_cell.angle_beta   90.00
_cell.angle_gamma   90.00
#
_symmetry.space_group_name_H-M   'P 1'
#
loop_
_entity.id
_entity.type
_entity.pdbx_description
1 polymer ?
#
loop_
_entity_poly.entity_id
_entity_poly.type
_entity_poly.pdbx_seq_one_letter_code
_entity_poly.pdbx_strand_id
1 'polypeptide(L)'
;MLMIRNFLKTLIGSVTPFQVLLACVLGALLGFLPITNGGTIAALVLVLLLLVLNANLFLAGIVATGVKLVSIATAPLAFAIGRLLIDGPTRPIAAALANGPVTAWLGFDSSLSVGGLVLGLVIGVVLGLVVSKIVLRLRSAIAGLEEGSDAFRALMQRRTIRWAAWVLFGGIPKGGFASSAARRGLPIRISGVVISTLLIVLVVIGGWLLAGGAAKRVLVRELTRLNGSTVDIEALDIAWFGGRAEIVGLQISNPEALDRNLFEAERLAADLDLDSFLRRRFAIDDVVVSSARLESDRTTPAIRHESSSKAPTIEDESPSEIDGVPLPEGNLEEYLQTAREWKERLQQIQGVLEKIADRIPPASVPEADSPSSDSDDSLEAWLREQVDLHGYAGVRATHLIEGTPTVLVRKIEADGIRTRDQSAPTYDLVITSMSTEPGLVESPPAIEVRSSDESLTAELELGRISKSGGQNRFDITLRDLPAERIVEQLVKSQNPPFSGGSIDAAMTGTFTLRPTISLVGPLEVVLRNCTIRIANESATIAELPVRLDVGGRLDDPAVALDEKAFADALEKAGAGALAARARNEAQSQVDRGLQNLENKTGIEIPDDVRKGIGEVIGGGLDGLLGGNRDKD
;
A
#
# COMPACT_ATOMS: atom_id res chain seq x y z
N MET A 1 8.04 -28.89 46.18
CA MET A 1 8.17 -28.14 47.46
C MET A 1 8.17 -26.62 47.30
N LEU A 2 8.94 -26.03 46.39
CA LEU A 2 9.02 -24.56 46.21
C LEU A 2 7.70 -23.89 45.78
N MET A 3 6.93 -24.52 44.86
CA MET A 3 5.60 -24.02 44.45
C MET A 3 4.59 -24.05 45.60
N ILE A 4 4.54 -25.14 46.37
CA ILE A 4 3.67 -25.29 47.54
C ILE A 4 4.03 -24.22 48.59
N ARG A 5 5.32 -23.99 48.85
CA ARG A 5 5.78 -22.95 49.77
C ARG A 5 5.35 -21.55 49.33
N ASN A 6 5.50 -21.21 48.05
CA ASN A 6 5.09 -19.90 47.55
C ASN A 6 3.56 -19.76 47.60
N PHE A 7 2.82 -20.81 47.24
CA PHE A 7 1.35 -20.86 47.32
C PHE A 7 0.84 -20.63 48.77
N LEU A 8 1.37 -21.37 49.75
CA LEU A 8 0.98 -21.19 51.16
C LEU A 8 1.43 -19.84 51.74
N LYS A 9 2.61 -19.33 51.37
CA LYS A 9 3.01 -17.95 51.69
C LYS A 9 2.04 -16.92 51.13
N THR A 10 1.47 -17.15 49.96
CA THR A 10 0.56 -16.21 49.33
C THR A 10 -0.85 -16.25 49.90
N LEU A 11 -1.32 -17.43 50.34
CA LEU A 11 -2.61 -17.60 51.01
C LEU A 11 -2.61 -17.12 52.46
N ILE A 12 -1.53 -17.36 53.20
CA ILE A 12 -1.46 -17.17 54.67
C ILE A 12 -0.51 -16.03 55.09
N GLY A 13 0.36 -15.56 54.20
CA GLY A 13 1.29 -14.45 54.47
C GLY A 13 0.65 -13.06 54.38
N SER A 14 1.49 -12.02 54.47
CA SER A 14 1.11 -10.60 54.59
C SER A 14 0.49 -9.95 53.35
N VAL A 15 -0.04 -10.74 52.41
CA VAL A 15 -0.61 -10.26 51.15
C VAL A 15 -1.98 -9.64 51.42
N THR A 16 -2.26 -8.44 50.90
CA THR A 16 -3.56 -7.78 51.11
C THR A 16 -4.61 -8.28 50.12
N PRO A 17 -5.92 -8.27 50.45
CA PRO A 17 -6.97 -8.68 49.51
C PRO A 17 -6.93 -7.93 48.18
N PHE A 18 -6.54 -6.65 48.21
CA PHE A 18 -6.36 -5.85 47.00
C PHE A 18 -5.25 -6.41 46.09
N GLN A 19 -4.13 -6.87 46.65
CA GLN A 19 -3.03 -7.48 45.89
C GLN A 19 -3.44 -8.82 45.25
N VAL A 20 -4.32 -9.58 45.92
CA VAL A 20 -4.91 -10.81 45.40
C VAL A 20 -5.85 -10.51 44.24
N LEU A 21 -6.76 -9.55 44.42
CA LEU A 21 -7.67 -9.10 43.36
C LEU A 21 -6.90 -8.64 42.12
N LEU A 22 -5.90 -7.78 42.31
CA LEU A 22 -5.10 -7.22 41.22
C LEU A 22 -4.28 -8.29 40.49
N ALA A 23 -3.74 -9.27 41.22
CA ALA A 23 -3.06 -10.43 40.62
C ALA A 23 -4.02 -11.29 39.78
N CYS A 24 -5.24 -11.54 40.25
CA CYS A 24 -6.25 -12.28 39.48
C CYS A 24 -6.71 -11.52 38.24
N VAL A 25 -6.94 -10.20 38.35
CA VAL A 25 -7.34 -9.35 37.22
C VAL A 25 -6.25 -9.32 36.15
N LEU A 26 -5.02 -8.97 36.51
CA LEU A 26 -3.93 -8.91 35.53
C LEU A 26 -3.54 -10.28 34.99
N GLY A 27 -3.59 -11.32 35.82
CA GLY A 27 -3.39 -12.70 35.38
C GLY A 27 -4.44 -13.12 34.36
N ALA A 28 -5.72 -12.85 34.61
CA ALA A 28 -6.79 -13.20 33.69
C ALA A 28 -6.73 -12.41 32.38
N LEU A 29 -6.43 -11.10 32.43
CA LEU A 29 -6.21 -10.28 31.24
C LEU A 29 -5.06 -10.82 30.38
N LEU A 30 -3.93 -11.18 31.00
CA LEU A 30 -2.79 -11.79 30.31
C LEU A 30 -3.16 -13.16 29.70
N GLY A 31 -3.98 -13.95 30.40
CA GLY A 31 -4.44 -15.26 29.95
C GLY A 31 -5.36 -15.17 28.73
N PHE A 32 -6.22 -14.16 28.64
CA PHE A 32 -7.16 -14.00 27.52
C PHE A 32 -6.56 -13.33 26.28
N LEU A 33 -5.43 -12.64 26.39
CA LEU A 33 -4.82 -11.97 25.24
C LEU A 33 -4.21 -12.97 24.22
N PRO A 34 -4.48 -12.78 22.91
CA PRO A 34 -3.79 -13.50 21.85
C PRO A 34 -2.44 -12.84 21.55
N ILE A 35 -1.34 -13.43 22.05
CA ILE A 35 0.01 -12.85 21.98
C ILE A 35 0.57 -12.82 20.54
N THR A 36 0.18 -13.77 19.68
CA THR A 36 0.81 -13.99 18.38
C THR A 36 0.38 -13.00 17.28
N ASN A 37 -0.77 -12.33 17.40
CA ASN A 37 -1.40 -11.60 16.28
C ASN A 37 -1.73 -10.12 16.59
N GLY A 38 -0.91 -9.45 17.40
CA GLY A 38 -1.05 -8.01 17.71
C GLY A 38 -1.26 -7.69 19.19
N GLY A 39 -1.52 -8.68 20.05
CA GLY A 39 -1.63 -8.50 21.50
C GLY A 39 -0.30 -8.47 22.24
N THR A 40 0.84 -8.54 21.56
CA THR A 40 2.19 -8.68 22.17
C THR A 40 2.56 -7.46 23.01
N ILE A 41 2.28 -6.26 22.50
CA ILE A 41 2.57 -5.00 23.22
C ILE A 41 1.59 -4.83 24.38
N ALA A 42 0.31 -5.16 24.20
CA ALA A 42 -0.65 -5.18 25.30
C ALA A 42 -0.23 -6.14 26.42
N ALA A 43 0.25 -7.35 26.08
CA ALA A 43 0.77 -8.29 27.05
C ALA A 43 2.03 -7.76 27.76
N LEU A 44 2.96 -7.12 27.04
CA LEU A 44 4.12 -6.46 27.63
C LEU A 44 3.71 -5.36 28.62
N VAL A 45 2.75 -4.51 28.24
CA VAL A 45 2.20 -3.46 29.12
C VAL A 45 1.58 -4.08 30.37
N LEU A 46 0.80 -5.15 30.25
CA LEU A 46 0.25 -5.85 31.41
C LEU A 46 1.31 -6.48 32.31
N VAL A 47 2.40 -7.03 31.75
CA VAL A 47 3.54 -7.54 32.52
C VAL A 47 4.25 -6.40 33.27
N LEU A 48 4.51 -5.28 32.60
CA LEU A 48 5.09 -4.09 33.24
C LEU A 48 4.18 -3.56 34.35
N LEU A 49 2.87 -3.51 34.10
CA LEU A 49 1.87 -3.12 35.09
C LEU A 49 1.85 -4.09 36.28
N LEU A 50 1.96 -5.40 36.03
CA LEU A 50 2.04 -6.44 37.06
C LEU A 50 3.31 -6.32 37.92
N LEU A 51 4.42 -5.86 37.34
CA LEU A 51 5.67 -5.57 38.07
C LEU A 51 5.56 -4.29 38.90
N VAL A 52 5.00 -3.22 38.33
CA VAL A 52 4.83 -1.90 38.97
C VAL A 52 3.81 -1.94 40.09
N LEU A 53 2.67 -2.61 39.85
CA LEU A 53 1.63 -2.76 40.84
C LEU A 53 2.04 -3.82 41.85
N ASN A 54 1.59 -3.65 43.09
CA ASN A 54 1.94 -4.52 44.21
C ASN A 54 1.19 -5.87 44.15
N ALA A 55 0.97 -6.43 42.95
CA ALA A 55 0.33 -7.70 42.76
C ALA A 55 1.28 -8.87 43.06
N ASN A 56 0.66 -9.98 43.45
CA ASN A 56 1.38 -11.23 43.65
C ASN A 56 1.65 -11.91 42.30
N LEU A 57 2.90 -11.77 41.82
CA LEU A 57 3.37 -12.31 40.54
C LEU A 57 3.10 -13.81 40.37
N PHE A 58 3.27 -14.60 41.44
CA PHE A 58 3.06 -16.04 41.40
C PHE A 58 1.59 -16.40 41.21
N LEU A 59 0.70 -15.72 41.94
CA LEU A 59 -0.75 -15.92 41.78
C LEU A 59 -1.19 -15.47 40.39
N ALA A 60 -0.71 -14.33 39.90
CA ALA A 60 -1.02 -13.85 38.56
C ALA A 60 -0.59 -14.85 37.48
N GLY A 61 0.60 -15.47 37.60
CA GLY A 61 1.07 -16.50 36.66
C GLY A 61 0.22 -17.77 36.66
N ILE A 62 -0.23 -18.24 37.84
CA ILE A 62 -1.15 -19.39 37.93
C ILE A 62 -2.49 -19.05 37.28
N VAL A 63 -3.06 -17.88 37.61
CA VAL A 63 -4.32 -17.43 37.04
C VAL A 63 -4.20 -17.29 35.52
N ALA A 64 -3.14 -16.66 35.02
CA ALA A 64 -2.90 -16.52 33.58
C ALA A 64 -2.84 -17.87 32.87
N THR A 65 -2.12 -18.84 33.43
CA THR A 65 -2.00 -20.18 32.84
C THR A 65 -3.34 -20.93 32.85
N GLY A 66 -4.06 -20.90 33.99
CA GLY A 66 -5.36 -21.57 34.11
C GLY A 66 -6.42 -20.94 33.21
N VAL A 67 -6.45 -19.61 33.15
CA VAL A 67 -7.36 -18.84 32.30
C VAL A 67 -7.01 -18.97 30.82
N LYS A 68 -5.74 -19.20 30.46
CA LYS A 68 -5.34 -19.41 29.06
C LYS A 68 -6.07 -20.60 28.44
N LEU A 69 -6.25 -21.69 29.19
CA LEU A 69 -7.03 -22.84 28.73
C LEU A 69 -8.50 -22.49 28.51
N VAL A 70 -9.08 -21.70 29.42
CA VAL A 70 -10.46 -21.19 29.30
C VAL A 70 -10.59 -20.27 28.09
N SER A 71 -9.59 -19.45 27.80
CA SER A 71 -9.59 -18.51 26.66
C SER A 71 -9.69 -19.23 25.32
N ILE A 72 -9.09 -20.42 25.18
CA ILE A 72 -9.17 -21.22 23.95
C ILE A 72 -10.59 -21.74 23.76
N ALA A 73 -11.22 -22.28 24.81
CA ALA A 73 -12.58 -22.78 24.74
C ALA A 73 -13.63 -21.67 24.55
N THR A 74 -13.35 -20.46 25.05
CA THR A 74 -14.25 -19.31 24.95
C THR A 74 -13.88 -18.34 23.82
N ALA A 75 -12.98 -18.74 22.91
CA ALA A 75 -12.56 -17.90 21.79
C ALA A 75 -13.71 -17.41 20.89
N PRO A 76 -14.72 -18.23 20.53
CA PRO A 76 -15.87 -17.74 19.76
C PRO A 76 -16.69 -16.70 20.52
N LEU A 77 -16.86 -16.89 21.83
CA LEU A 77 -17.56 -15.94 22.70
C LEU A 77 -16.77 -14.62 22.83
N ALA A 78 -15.45 -14.71 23.01
CA ALA A 78 -14.57 -13.56 23.05
C ALA A 78 -14.65 -12.78 21.73
N PHE A 79 -14.63 -13.46 20.59
CA PHE A 79 -14.77 -12.83 19.28
C PHE A 79 -16.13 -12.13 19.12
N ALA A 80 -17.23 -12.78 19.49
CA ALA A 80 -18.58 -12.20 19.41
C ALA A 80 -18.75 -10.96 20.29
N ILE A 81 -18.25 -11.00 21.54
CA ILE A 81 -18.25 -9.84 22.45
C ILE A 81 -17.40 -8.71 21.87
N GLY A 82 -16.24 -9.04 21.30
CA GLY A 82 -15.39 -8.08 20.62
C GLY A 82 -16.08 -7.40 19.44
N ARG A 83 -16.74 -8.17 18.57
CA ARG A 83 -17.52 -7.66 17.44
C ARG A 83 -18.63 -6.72 17.92
N LEU A 84 -19.39 -7.11 18.93
CA LEU A 84 -20.45 -6.26 19.52
C LEU A 84 -19.89 -4.92 20.02
N LEU A 85 -18.68 -4.91 20.58
CA LEU A 85 -18.05 -3.69 21.08
C LEU A 85 -17.42 -2.84 19.97
N ILE A 86 -16.87 -3.47 18.95
CA ILE A 86 -16.22 -2.77 17.83
C ILE A 86 -17.26 -2.19 16.87
N ASP A 87 -18.27 -2.99 16.50
CA ASP A 87 -19.27 -2.63 15.50
C ASP A 87 -20.56 -2.05 16.10
N GLY A 88 -20.74 -2.15 17.43
CA GLY A 88 -21.91 -1.63 18.13
C GLY A 88 -21.76 -0.19 18.65
N PRO A 89 -22.42 0.17 19.77
CA PRO A 89 -22.51 1.56 20.24
C PRO A 89 -21.17 2.15 20.70
N THR A 90 -20.17 1.31 20.96
CA THR A 90 -18.83 1.72 21.37
C THR A 90 -17.86 1.92 20.21
N ARG A 91 -18.31 1.81 18.95
CA ARG A 91 -17.53 2.08 17.74
C ARG A 91 -16.66 3.35 17.80
N PRO A 92 -17.15 4.55 18.22
CA PRO A 92 -16.30 5.74 18.24
C PRO A 92 -15.14 5.64 19.24
N ILE A 93 -15.35 4.95 20.36
CA ILE A 93 -14.30 4.72 21.37
C ILE A 93 -13.30 3.68 20.83
N ALA A 94 -13.78 2.62 20.20
CA ALA A 94 -12.95 1.60 19.58
C ALA A 94 -12.08 2.20 18.45
N ALA A 95 -12.67 3.02 17.58
CA ALA A 95 -11.96 3.75 16.53
C ALA A 95 -10.91 4.72 17.11
N ALA A 96 -11.24 5.46 18.18
CA ALA A 96 -10.28 6.35 18.84
C ALA A 96 -9.09 5.59 19.44
N LEU A 97 -9.31 4.42 20.05
CA LEU A 97 -8.25 3.59 20.62
C LEU A 97 -7.42 2.89 19.53
N ALA A 98 -8.06 2.43 18.45
CA ALA A 98 -7.40 1.77 17.33
C ALA A 98 -6.53 2.74 16.50
N ASN A 99 -6.89 4.02 16.44
CA ASN A 99 -6.15 5.06 15.67
C ASN A 99 -5.33 6.03 16.55
N GLY A 100 -5.36 5.85 17.87
CA GLY A 100 -4.64 6.70 18.82
C GLY A 100 -3.13 6.41 18.89
N PRO A 101 -2.31 7.41 19.25
CA PRO A 101 -0.86 7.22 19.40
C PRO A 101 -0.59 6.22 20.53
N VAL A 102 0.30 5.26 20.30
CA VAL A 102 0.64 4.13 21.18
C VAL A 102 -0.50 3.12 21.38
N THR A 103 -1.76 3.57 21.50
CA THR A 103 -2.91 2.67 21.71
C THR A 103 -3.22 1.79 20.52
N ALA A 104 -2.91 2.24 19.29
CA ALA A 104 -3.01 1.43 18.08
C ALA A 104 -2.21 0.11 18.16
N TRP A 105 -1.11 0.11 18.92
CA TRP A 105 -0.27 -1.05 19.14
C TRP A 105 -0.81 -2.04 20.19
N LEU A 106 -1.86 -1.67 20.93
CA LEU A 106 -2.45 -2.52 21.97
C LEU A 106 -3.47 -3.55 21.41
N GLY A 107 -3.71 -3.56 20.10
CA GLY A 107 -4.55 -4.57 19.46
C GLY A 107 -6.05 -4.32 19.58
N PHE A 108 -6.48 -3.06 19.74
CA PHE A 108 -7.91 -2.70 19.78
C PHE A 108 -8.63 -2.84 18.43
N ASP A 109 -7.90 -3.12 17.35
CA ASP A 109 -8.39 -3.46 16.02
C ASP A 109 -8.77 -4.95 15.87
N SER A 110 -8.48 -5.78 16.86
CA SER A 110 -8.79 -7.22 16.85
C SER A 110 -9.99 -7.50 17.77
N SER A 111 -11.09 -7.99 17.19
CA SER A 111 -12.29 -8.38 17.94
C SER A 111 -11.97 -9.40 19.03
N LEU A 112 -11.12 -10.39 18.73
CA LEU A 112 -10.69 -11.37 19.72
C LEU A 112 -9.93 -10.74 20.89
N SER A 113 -9.06 -9.75 20.62
CA SER A 113 -8.29 -9.06 21.66
C SER A 113 -9.17 -8.20 22.54
N VAL A 114 -10.08 -7.42 21.94
CA VAL A 114 -11.03 -6.56 22.67
C VAL A 114 -11.96 -7.39 23.55
N GLY A 115 -12.61 -8.40 22.97
CA GLY A 115 -13.51 -9.26 23.74
C GLY A 115 -12.78 -10.14 24.75
N GLY A 116 -11.54 -10.54 24.43
CA GLY A 116 -10.65 -11.22 25.37
C GLY A 116 -10.28 -10.36 26.58
N LEU A 117 -9.95 -9.07 26.38
CA LEU A 117 -9.71 -8.13 27.48
C LEU A 117 -10.95 -7.95 28.36
N VAL A 118 -12.14 -7.87 27.77
CA VAL A 118 -13.40 -7.76 28.53
C VAL A 118 -13.69 -9.03 29.32
N LEU A 119 -13.62 -10.20 28.69
CA LEU A 119 -13.80 -11.48 29.39
C LEU A 119 -12.75 -11.70 30.47
N GLY A 120 -11.48 -11.37 30.18
CA GLY A 120 -10.38 -11.42 31.12
C GLY A 120 -10.61 -10.50 32.32
N LEU A 121 -11.13 -9.30 32.11
CA LEU A 121 -11.51 -8.38 33.19
C LEU A 121 -12.63 -8.97 34.06
N VAL A 122 -13.71 -9.44 33.44
CA VAL A 122 -14.87 -10.03 34.15
C VAL A 122 -14.45 -11.25 34.96
N ILE A 123 -13.78 -12.22 34.31
CA ILE A 123 -13.31 -13.45 34.95
C ILE A 123 -12.26 -13.14 36.02
N GLY A 124 -11.36 -12.20 35.76
CA GLY A 124 -10.34 -11.76 36.71
C GLY A 124 -10.92 -11.12 37.97
N VAL A 125 -11.95 -10.28 37.83
CA VAL A 125 -12.66 -9.68 38.97
C VAL A 125 -13.39 -10.75 39.76
N VAL A 126 -14.14 -11.64 39.11
CA VAL A 126 -14.88 -12.72 39.78
C VAL A 126 -13.92 -13.65 40.53
N LEU A 127 -12.86 -14.14 39.87
CA LEU A 127 -11.82 -14.95 40.49
C LEU A 127 -11.14 -14.22 41.64
N GLY A 128 -10.79 -12.95 41.45
CA GLY A 128 -10.15 -12.13 42.47
C GLY A 128 -11.01 -11.95 43.72
N LEU A 129 -12.31 -11.73 43.57
CA LEU A 129 -13.26 -11.64 44.68
C LEU A 129 -13.42 -12.98 45.40
N VAL A 130 -13.55 -14.09 44.66
CA VAL A 130 -13.67 -15.44 45.22
C VAL A 130 -12.41 -15.81 46.01
N VAL A 131 -11.23 -15.65 45.42
CA VAL A 131 -9.95 -15.97 46.08
C VAL A 131 -9.74 -15.06 47.29
N SER A 132 -10.06 -13.76 47.19
CA SER A 132 -9.99 -12.85 48.33
C SER A 132 -10.90 -13.27 49.47
N LYS A 133 -12.13 -13.71 49.17
CA LYS A 133 -13.08 -14.21 50.17
C LYS A 133 -12.60 -15.49 50.84
N ILE A 134 -12.01 -16.41 50.07
CA ILE A 134 -11.40 -17.64 50.59
C ILE A 134 -10.23 -17.31 51.53
N VAL A 135 -9.34 -16.40 51.12
CA VAL A 135 -8.21 -15.94 51.94
C VAL A 135 -8.69 -15.31 53.24
N LEU A 136 -9.71 -14.44 53.19
CA LEU A 136 -10.26 -13.80 54.38
C LEU A 136 -10.92 -14.81 55.33
N ARG A 137 -11.69 -15.76 54.82
CA ARG A 137 -12.30 -16.84 55.62
C ARG A 137 -11.26 -17.74 56.27
N LEU A 138 -10.22 -18.09 55.53
CA LEU A 138 -9.11 -18.90 56.04
C LEU A 138 -8.40 -18.15 57.18
N ARG A 139 -8.15 -16.85 57.01
CA ARG A 139 -7.55 -16.00 58.04
C ARG A 139 -8.43 -15.86 59.27
N SER A 140 -9.73 -15.64 59.12
CA SER A 140 -10.65 -15.54 60.26
C SER A 140 -10.78 -16.87 61.00
N ALA A 141 -10.79 -18.00 60.29
CA ALA A 141 -10.82 -19.33 60.90
C ALA A 141 -9.53 -19.62 61.70
N ILE A 142 -8.37 -19.28 61.14
CA ILE A 142 -7.09 -19.43 61.84
C ILE A 142 -7.00 -18.48 63.04
N ALA A 143 -7.48 -17.24 62.92
CA ALA A 143 -7.52 -16.27 64.02
C ALA A 143 -8.44 -16.75 65.17
N GLY A 144 -9.62 -17.29 64.84
CA GLY A 144 -10.52 -17.88 65.84
C GLY A 144 -9.92 -19.08 66.57
N LEU A 145 -9.09 -19.88 65.89
CA LEU A 145 -8.34 -20.98 66.51
C LEU A 145 -7.18 -20.48 67.41
N GLU A 146 -6.63 -19.31 67.14
CA GLU A 146 -5.54 -18.66 67.91
C GLU A 146 -6.05 -17.98 69.20
N GLU A 147 -7.29 -17.49 69.20
CA GLU A 147 -7.96 -16.88 70.36
C GLU A 147 -8.66 -17.90 71.27
N GLY A 148 -9.16 -19.02 70.72
CA GLY A 148 -10.00 -19.98 71.47
C GLY A 148 -9.29 -21.20 72.08
N SER A 149 -7.99 -21.41 71.88
CA SER A 149 -7.32 -22.67 72.25
C SER A 149 -5.90 -22.48 72.79
N ASP A 150 -5.71 -22.74 74.10
CA ASP A 150 -4.38 -22.83 74.72
C ASP A 150 -3.55 -23.99 74.16
N ALA A 151 -4.20 -25.05 73.68
CA ALA A 151 -3.54 -26.16 72.99
C ALA A 151 -2.93 -25.74 71.65
N PHE A 152 -3.56 -24.81 70.92
CA PHE A 152 -3.02 -24.29 69.67
C PHE A 152 -1.78 -23.41 69.92
N ARG A 153 -1.78 -22.60 70.99
CA ARG A 153 -0.60 -21.83 71.43
C ARG A 153 0.55 -22.73 71.89
N ALA A 154 0.26 -23.79 72.65
CA ALA A 154 1.25 -24.78 73.09
C ALA A 154 1.82 -25.59 71.91
N LEU A 155 1.00 -25.92 70.91
CA LEU A 155 1.42 -26.62 69.70
C LEU A 155 2.30 -25.72 68.82
N MET A 156 1.96 -24.44 68.67
CA MET A 156 2.75 -23.44 67.93
C MET A 156 4.08 -23.06 68.62
N GLN A 157 4.22 -23.28 69.93
CA GLN A 157 5.48 -23.08 70.66
C GLN A 157 6.52 -24.18 70.42
N ARG A 158 6.13 -25.37 69.92
CA ARG A 158 7.08 -26.46 69.65
C ARG A 158 8.04 -26.08 68.54
N ARG A 159 9.35 -26.26 68.78
CA ARG A 159 10.44 -25.87 67.87
C ARG A 159 10.29 -26.46 66.46
N THR A 160 9.82 -27.70 66.35
CA THR A 160 9.55 -28.40 65.09
C THR A 160 8.37 -27.82 64.32
N ILE A 161 7.32 -27.38 65.02
CA ILE A 161 6.11 -26.79 64.42
C ILE A 161 6.39 -25.34 64.03
N ARG A 162 7.20 -24.62 64.81
CA ARG A 162 7.69 -23.30 64.45
C ARG A 162 8.63 -23.33 63.25
N TRP A 163 9.47 -24.37 63.15
CA TRP A 163 10.29 -24.64 61.97
C TRP A 163 9.42 -25.03 60.76
N ALA A 164 8.44 -25.92 60.92
CA ALA A 164 7.49 -26.27 59.87
C ALA A 164 6.64 -25.07 59.41
N ALA A 165 6.20 -24.22 60.34
CA ALA A 165 5.46 -23.00 60.04
C ALA A 165 6.35 -21.94 59.38
N TRP A 166 7.63 -21.87 59.74
CA TRP A 166 8.59 -21.03 59.04
C TRP A 166 8.86 -21.54 57.61
N VAL A 167 8.99 -22.86 57.43
CA VAL A 167 9.17 -23.52 56.13
C VAL A 167 7.94 -23.37 55.23
N LEU A 168 6.72 -23.51 55.77
CA LEU A 168 5.46 -23.50 55.01
C LEU A 168 4.88 -22.09 54.82
N PHE A 169 4.92 -21.24 55.85
CA PHE A 169 4.23 -19.94 55.85
C PHE A 169 5.17 -18.73 55.84
N GLY A 170 6.49 -18.94 55.96
CA GLY A 170 7.46 -17.84 56.00
C GLY A 170 7.59 -17.13 57.35
N GLY A 171 7.00 -17.68 58.41
CA GLY A 171 6.98 -17.12 59.75
C GLY A 171 5.61 -16.58 60.16
N ILE A 172 5.40 -16.43 61.47
CA ILE A 172 4.16 -15.91 62.06
C ILE A 172 4.20 -14.37 62.00
N PRO A 173 3.16 -13.68 61.50
CA PRO A 173 3.14 -12.22 61.45
C PRO A 173 3.30 -11.60 62.85
N LYS A 174 4.17 -10.59 62.99
CA LYS A 174 4.28 -9.81 64.24
C LYS A 174 2.96 -9.05 64.47
N GLY A 175 2.19 -9.47 65.48
CA GLY A 175 0.88 -8.92 65.84
C GLY A 175 -0.33 -9.82 65.56
N GLY A 176 -0.13 -11.13 65.28
CA GLY A 176 -1.22 -12.08 65.02
C GLY A 176 -1.86 -11.94 63.64
N PHE A 177 -2.62 -12.95 63.20
CA PHE A 177 -3.23 -12.95 61.86
C PHE A 177 -4.32 -11.88 61.70
N ALA A 178 -4.92 -11.39 62.79
CA ALA A 178 -5.92 -10.33 62.80
C ALA A 178 -5.36 -8.96 62.37
N SER A 179 -4.16 -8.56 62.83
CA SER A 179 -3.54 -7.27 62.47
C SER A 179 -3.06 -7.22 61.01
N SER A 180 -2.85 -8.38 60.39
CA SER A 180 -2.50 -8.50 58.97
C SER A 180 -3.69 -8.27 58.04
N ALA A 181 -4.93 -8.40 58.53
CA ALA A 181 -6.15 -8.15 57.76
C ALA A 181 -6.44 -6.65 57.57
N ALA A 182 -5.98 -5.78 58.49
CA ALA A 182 -6.24 -4.34 58.46
C ALA A 182 -5.20 -3.53 57.65
N ARG A 183 -4.13 -4.16 57.14
CA ARG A 183 -3.08 -3.46 56.39
C ARG A 183 -3.59 -3.08 54.99
N ARG A 184 -3.71 -1.78 54.73
CA ARG A 184 -3.79 -1.22 53.37
C ARG A 184 -2.37 -0.94 52.87
N GLY A 185 -1.87 -1.81 52.00
CA GLY A 185 -0.59 -1.58 51.31
C GLY A 185 -0.76 -0.53 50.22
N LEU A 186 0.31 0.24 49.95
CA LEU A 186 0.38 1.11 48.78
C LEU A 186 0.24 0.25 47.49
N PRO A 187 -0.50 0.73 46.48
CA PRO A 187 -0.76 -0.03 45.25
C PRO A 187 0.48 -0.17 44.37
N ILE A 188 1.49 0.70 44.51
CA ILE A 188 2.70 0.73 43.69
C ILE A 188 3.89 0.14 44.47
N ARG A 189 4.66 -0.72 43.80
CA ARG A 189 5.88 -1.35 44.32
C ARG A 189 7.11 -0.65 43.74
N ILE A 190 7.88 0.07 44.56
CA ILE A 190 9.07 0.83 44.12
C ILE A 190 10.09 -0.08 43.41
N SER A 191 10.36 -1.28 43.94
CA SER A 191 11.25 -2.25 43.27
C SER A 191 10.70 -2.67 41.90
N GLY A 192 9.38 -2.70 41.75
CA GLY A 192 8.69 -2.95 40.50
C GLY A 192 8.95 -1.85 39.47
N VAL A 193 8.82 -0.58 39.87
CA VAL A 193 9.12 0.58 39.03
C VAL A 193 10.58 0.55 38.55
N VAL A 194 11.52 0.27 39.46
CA VAL A 194 12.95 0.18 39.12
C VAL A 194 13.21 -0.94 38.11
N ILE A 195 12.65 -2.14 38.33
CA ILE A 195 12.79 -3.28 37.40
C ILE A 195 12.15 -2.97 36.05
N SER A 196 10.93 -2.43 36.02
CA SER A 196 10.23 -2.08 34.78
C SER A 196 10.98 -1.01 34.00
N THR A 197 11.54 0.00 34.68
CA THR A 197 12.37 1.04 34.04
C THR A 197 13.63 0.42 33.44
N LEU A 198 14.32 -0.45 34.19
CA LEU A 198 15.51 -1.15 33.72
C LEU A 198 15.19 -2.07 32.52
N LEU A 199 14.03 -2.72 32.52
CA LEU A 199 13.57 -3.57 31.41
C LEU A 199 13.27 -2.74 30.16
N ILE A 200 12.60 -1.58 30.30
CA ILE A 200 12.37 -0.65 29.19
C ILE A 200 13.71 -0.15 28.64
N VAL A 201 14.64 0.26 29.50
CA VAL A 201 15.99 0.68 29.10
C VAL A 201 16.72 -0.46 28.37
N LEU A 202 16.63 -1.68 28.88
CA LEU A 202 17.22 -2.85 28.23
C LEU A 202 16.61 -3.14 26.85
N VAL A 203 15.30 -2.98 26.69
CA VAL A 203 14.61 -3.14 25.39
C VAL A 203 15.08 -2.06 24.41
N VAL A 204 15.18 -0.80 24.86
CA VAL A 204 15.68 0.31 24.04
C VAL A 204 17.14 0.07 23.61
N ILE A 205 18.01 -0.30 24.55
CA ILE A 205 19.42 -0.63 24.27
C ILE A 205 19.51 -1.85 23.35
N GLY A 206 18.71 -2.89 23.59
CA GLY A 206 18.66 -4.08 22.76
C GLY A 206 18.25 -3.76 21.32
N GLY A 207 17.20 -2.95 21.14
CA GLY A 207 16.78 -2.46 19.82
C GLY A 207 17.89 -1.64 19.13
N TRP A 208 18.59 -0.80 19.88
CA TRP A 208 19.71 -0.02 19.38
C TRP A 208 20.92 -0.89 18.98
N LEU A 209 21.27 -1.91 19.77
CA LEU A 209 22.36 -2.85 19.46
C LEU A 209 22.05 -3.80 18.30
N LEU A 210 20.76 -4.08 18.06
CA LEU A 210 20.29 -4.89 16.93
C LEU A 210 20.16 -4.06 15.64
N ALA A 211 20.17 -2.73 15.74
CA ALA A 211 20.20 -1.83 14.60
C ALA A 211 21.49 -2.07 13.79
N GLY A 212 21.38 -2.04 12.46
CA GLY A 212 22.50 -2.30 11.57
C GLY A 212 22.64 -3.77 11.18
N GLY A 213 23.63 -4.50 11.70
CA GLY A 213 24.03 -5.80 11.14
C GLY A 213 22.96 -6.92 11.22
N ALA A 214 22.13 -6.95 12.27
CA ALA A 214 21.03 -7.90 12.35
C ALA A 214 19.87 -7.49 11.41
N ALA A 215 19.49 -6.21 11.44
CA ALA A 215 18.48 -5.64 10.54
C ALA A 215 18.86 -5.83 9.07
N LYS A 216 20.12 -5.57 8.70
CA LYS A 216 20.69 -5.79 7.36
C LYS A 216 20.49 -7.23 6.89
N ARG A 217 20.83 -8.22 7.74
CA ARG A 217 20.70 -9.64 7.38
C ARG A 217 19.25 -10.04 7.14
N VAL A 218 18.32 -9.52 7.94
CA VAL A 218 16.88 -9.75 7.75
C VAL A 218 16.41 -9.07 6.46
N LEU A 219 16.78 -7.81 6.24
CA LEU A 219 16.41 -7.04 5.06
C LEU A 219 16.92 -7.68 3.77
N VAL A 220 18.22 -8.01 3.69
CA VAL A 220 18.83 -8.72 2.56
C VAL A 220 18.11 -10.04 2.28
N ARG A 221 17.78 -10.81 3.32
CA ARG A 221 17.08 -12.08 3.17
C ARG A 221 15.68 -11.91 2.59
N GLU A 222 14.90 -10.97 3.11
CA GLU A 222 13.54 -10.74 2.62
C GLU A 222 13.56 -10.13 1.21
N LEU A 223 14.45 -9.16 0.92
CA LEU A 223 14.59 -8.59 -0.43
C LEU A 223 15.06 -9.63 -1.45
N THR A 224 16.01 -10.49 -1.10
CA THR A 224 16.45 -11.61 -1.96
C THR A 224 15.31 -12.58 -2.24
N ARG A 225 14.50 -12.87 -1.22
CA ARG A 225 13.33 -13.75 -1.35
C ARG A 225 12.25 -13.14 -2.25
N LEU A 226 11.99 -11.84 -2.10
CA LEU A 226 10.99 -11.10 -2.89
C LEU A 226 11.44 -10.90 -4.34
N ASN A 227 12.72 -10.61 -4.55
CA ASN A 227 13.29 -10.40 -5.89
C ASN A 227 13.46 -11.73 -6.65
N GLY A 228 13.62 -12.86 -5.95
CA GLY A 228 13.88 -14.16 -6.58
C GLY A 228 15.34 -14.35 -7.03
N SER A 229 16.20 -13.37 -6.79
CA SER A 229 17.65 -13.43 -6.99
C SER A 229 18.37 -12.57 -5.96
N THR A 230 19.69 -12.74 -5.83
CA THR A 230 20.52 -12.10 -4.81
C THR A 230 20.33 -10.57 -4.76
N VAL A 231 20.10 -10.05 -3.56
CA VAL A 231 20.14 -8.61 -3.27
C VAL A 231 21.26 -8.36 -2.27
N ASP A 232 22.16 -7.43 -2.60
CA ASP A 232 23.27 -7.05 -1.74
C ASP A 232 23.07 -5.65 -1.18
N ILE A 233 23.53 -5.46 0.06
CA ILE A 233 23.55 -4.18 0.75
C ILE A 233 24.92 -4.07 1.41
N GLU A 234 25.58 -2.92 1.33
CA GLU A 234 26.86 -2.69 2.01
C GLU A 234 26.65 -2.37 3.49
N ALA A 235 25.80 -1.40 3.80
CA ALA A 235 25.46 -1.03 5.17
C ALA A 235 23.99 -0.62 5.28
N LEU A 236 23.46 -0.72 6.51
CA LEU A 236 22.12 -0.24 6.86
C LEU A 236 22.26 0.53 8.16
N ASP A 237 21.99 1.82 8.14
CA ASP A 237 22.00 2.70 9.30
C ASP A 237 20.57 3.12 9.65
N ILE A 238 20.20 2.97 10.92
CA ILE A 238 18.83 3.29 11.39
C ILE A 238 18.93 4.21 12.60
N ALA A 239 18.47 5.44 12.44
CA ALA A 239 18.32 6.42 13.50
C ALA A 239 16.89 6.39 14.04
N TRP A 240 16.59 5.40 14.91
CA TRP A 240 15.25 5.14 15.44
C TRP A 240 14.51 6.36 16.02
N PHE A 241 15.22 7.21 16.77
CA PHE A 241 14.62 8.41 17.38
C PHE A 241 14.45 9.57 16.40
N GLY A 242 15.19 9.57 15.29
CA GLY A 242 15.07 10.54 14.22
C GLY A 242 14.15 10.10 13.10
N GLY A 243 13.62 8.87 13.14
CA GLY A 243 12.79 8.31 12.07
C GLY A 243 13.54 8.03 10.77
N ARG A 244 14.87 8.08 10.75
CA ARG A 244 15.65 7.98 9.51
C ARG A 244 16.25 6.59 9.32
N ALA A 245 16.14 6.04 8.12
CA ALA A 245 16.81 4.83 7.70
C ALA A 245 17.64 5.09 6.44
N GLU A 246 18.83 4.52 6.38
CA GLU A 246 19.75 4.71 5.27
C GLU A 246 20.36 3.38 4.87
N ILE A 247 20.25 3.05 3.57
CA ILE A 247 20.87 1.90 2.94
C ILE A 247 22.03 2.42 2.10
N VAL A 248 23.21 1.84 2.31
CA VAL A 248 24.42 2.15 1.54
C VAL A 248 24.76 0.95 0.67
N GLY A 249 25.09 1.20 -0.61
CA GLY A 249 25.53 0.19 -1.57
C GLY A 249 24.46 -0.88 -1.84
N LEU A 250 23.25 -0.47 -2.20
CA LEU A 250 22.16 -1.37 -2.59
C LEU A 250 22.38 -1.89 -4.01
N GLN A 251 22.37 -3.21 -4.20
CA GLN A 251 22.44 -3.84 -5.52
C GLN A 251 21.37 -4.93 -5.64
N ILE A 252 20.45 -4.76 -6.58
CA ILE A 252 19.37 -5.69 -6.88
C ILE A 252 19.73 -6.41 -8.18
N SER A 253 19.98 -7.72 -8.11
CA SER A 253 20.30 -8.51 -9.31
C SER A 253 19.09 -8.72 -10.22
N ASN A 254 19.35 -8.87 -11.51
CA ASN A 254 18.34 -9.28 -12.49
C ASN A 254 18.15 -10.82 -12.42
N PRO A 255 16.94 -11.34 -12.11
CA PRO A 255 16.69 -12.78 -12.06
C PRO A 255 16.91 -13.51 -13.38
N GLU A 256 16.79 -12.80 -14.51
CA GLU A 256 16.97 -13.32 -15.87
C GLU A 256 18.43 -13.26 -16.32
N ALA A 257 19.20 -12.27 -15.86
CA ALA A 257 20.61 -12.07 -16.16
C ALA A 257 21.45 -11.92 -14.88
N LEU A 258 21.92 -13.05 -14.32
CA LEU A 258 22.57 -13.12 -13.01
C LEU A 258 23.94 -12.42 -12.94
N ASP A 259 24.55 -12.12 -14.09
CA ASP A 259 25.76 -11.31 -14.22
C ASP A 259 25.50 -9.80 -14.07
N ARG A 260 24.23 -9.38 -13.91
CA ARG A 260 23.82 -7.98 -13.95
C ARG A 260 22.94 -7.57 -12.77
N ASN A 261 23.04 -6.30 -12.43
CA ASN A 261 22.13 -5.61 -11.54
C ASN A 261 21.00 -5.00 -12.37
N LEU A 262 19.75 -5.27 -11.99
CA LEU A 262 18.60 -4.54 -12.49
C LEU A 262 18.67 -3.07 -12.00
N PHE A 263 19.06 -2.91 -10.74
CA PHE A 263 19.14 -1.61 -10.08
C PHE A 263 20.27 -1.59 -9.05
N GLU A 264 21.06 -0.52 -9.06
CA GLU A 264 22.12 -0.25 -8.10
C GLU A 264 22.00 1.20 -7.60
N ALA A 265 22.18 1.41 -6.30
CA ALA A 265 22.21 2.74 -5.70
C ALA A 265 23.31 2.84 -4.64
N GLU A 266 24.07 3.94 -4.67
CA GLU A 266 25.10 4.21 -3.68
C GLU A 266 24.50 4.48 -2.30
N ARG A 267 23.42 5.26 -2.28
CA ARG A 267 22.72 5.66 -1.06
C ARG A 267 21.22 5.70 -1.30
N LEU A 268 20.46 5.13 -0.38
CA LEU A 268 19.01 5.25 -0.31
C LEU A 268 18.65 5.67 1.11
N ALA A 269 18.16 6.90 1.28
CA ALA A 269 17.73 7.43 2.57
C ALA A 269 16.20 7.53 2.60
N ALA A 270 15.58 7.17 3.71
CA ALA A 270 14.14 7.26 3.93
C ALA A 270 13.85 7.91 5.28
N ASP A 271 12.94 8.88 5.30
CA ASP A 271 12.48 9.57 6.50
C ASP A 271 11.06 9.10 6.87
N LEU A 272 10.92 8.45 8.03
CA LEU A 272 9.69 7.88 8.57
C LEU A 272 8.95 8.89 9.44
N ASP A 273 7.66 9.06 9.20
CA ASP A 273 6.76 9.81 10.07
C ASP A 273 6.51 9.01 11.36
N LEU A 274 7.16 9.45 12.45
CA LEU A 274 7.06 8.83 13.76
C LEU A 274 5.65 8.95 14.37
N ASP A 275 4.86 9.98 14.07
CA ASP A 275 3.48 10.09 14.59
C ASP A 275 2.61 8.99 13.98
N SER A 276 2.70 8.81 12.65
CA SER A 276 2.05 7.71 11.95
C SER A 276 2.53 6.35 12.47
N PHE A 277 3.83 6.18 12.71
CA PHE A 277 4.38 4.94 13.29
C PHE A 277 3.82 4.64 14.69
N LEU A 278 3.69 5.64 15.56
CA LEU A 278 3.06 5.47 16.87
C LEU A 278 1.58 5.06 16.77
N ARG A 279 0.93 5.37 15.66
CA ARG A 279 -0.44 4.93 15.32
C ARG A 279 -0.48 3.61 14.54
N ARG A 280 0.63 2.87 14.49
CA ARG A 280 0.79 1.59 13.79
C ARG A 280 0.58 1.70 12.27
N ARG A 281 0.93 2.85 11.70
CA ARG A 281 0.90 3.16 10.26
C ARG A 281 2.32 3.38 9.77
N PHE A 282 2.63 2.99 8.54
CA PHE A 282 3.94 3.16 7.93
C PHE A 282 3.86 4.30 6.92
N ALA A 283 4.12 5.52 7.37
CA ALA A 283 4.20 6.69 6.48
C ALA A 283 5.65 7.13 6.34
N ILE A 284 6.14 7.19 5.11
CA ILE A 284 7.47 7.68 4.74
C ILE A 284 7.27 9.02 4.04
N ASP A 285 7.89 10.07 4.55
CA ASP A 285 7.77 11.41 4.00
C ASP A 285 8.59 11.54 2.72
N ASP A 286 9.89 11.23 2.79
CA ASP A 286 10.81 11.31 1.66
C ASP A 286 11.66 10.04 1.55
N VAL A 287 11.81 9.53 0.33
CA VAL A 287 12.80 8.52 -0.05
C VAL A 287 13.72 9.12 -1.09
N VAL A 288 14.98 9.32 -0.75
CA VAL A 288 15.99 9.90 -1.65
C VAL A 288 16.97 8.82 -2.08
N VAL A 289 17.11 8.62 -3.38
CA VAL A 289 18.04 7.69 -4.00
C VAL A 289 19.16 8.50 -4.66
N SER A 290 20.41 8.25 -4.27
CA SER A 290 21.59 8.91 -4.83
C SER A 290 22.41 7.96 -5.69
N SER A 291 22.95 8.48 -6.80
CA SER A 291 23.84 7.76 -7.72
C SER A 291 23.24 6.45 -8.23
N ALA A 292 21.97 6.48 -8.63
CA ALA A 292 21.29 5.29 -9.14
C ALA A 292 21.85 4.86 -10.52
N ARG A 293 21.91 3.55 -10.74
CA ARG A 293 22.35 2.91 -11.98
C ARG A 293 21.41 1.77 -12.34
N LEU A 294 21.02 1.71 -13.61
CA LEU A 294 20.22 0.62 -14.17
C LEU A 294 21.12 -0.29 -15.02
N GLU A 295 20.84 -1.59 -14.99
CA GLU A 295 21.51 -2.60 -15.85
C GLU A 295 23.05 -2.57 -15.73
N SER A 296 23.58 -2.42 -14.50
CA SER A 296 25.03 -2.40 -14.23
C SER A 296 25.63 -3.81 -14.18
N ASP A 297 26.87 -3.95 -14.62
CA ASP A 297 27.58 -5.24 -14.59
C ASP A 297 28.01 -5.58 -13.15
N ARG A 298 27.81 -6.83 -12.72
CA ARG A 298 28.16 -7.27 -11.35
C ARG A 298 29.61 -7.76 -11.27
N THR A 299 30.26 -7.48 -10.15
CA THR A 299 31.59 -8.07 -9.84
C THR A 299 31.47 -9.54 -9.47
N THR A 300 30.38 -9.93 -8.79
CA THR A 300 30.09 -11.31 -8.40
C THR A 300 28.73 -11.74 -8.96
N PRO A 301 28.66 -12.82 -9.75
CA PRO A 301 27.41 -13.34 -10.28
C PRO A 301 26.40 -13.66 -9.16
N ALA A 302 25.15 -13.28 -9.37
CA ALA A 302 24.05 -13.55 -8.45
C ALA A 302 23.61 -15.02 -8.51
N ILE A 303 22.89 -15.45 -7.48
CA ILE A 303 22.29 -16.78 -7.39
C ILE A 303 20.77 -16.61 -7.47
N ARG A 304 20.12 -17.39 -8.33
CA ARG A 304 18.66 -17.46 -8.40
C ARG A 304 18.11 -18.19 -7.17
N HIS A 305 17.08 -17.63 -6.56
CA HIS A 305 16.39 -18.22 -5.43
C HIS A 305 15.07 -18.85 -5.88
N GLU A 306 15.01 -20.19 -5.90
CA GLU A 306 13.87 -20.98 -6.42
C GLU A 306 12.53 -20.75 -5.69
N SER A 307 12.51 -19.96 -4.61
CA SER A 307 11.28 -19.67 -3.85
C SER A 307 10.35 -18.65 -4.51
N SER A 308 10.72 -18.02 -5.63
CA SER A 308 9.76 -17.24 -6.39
C SER A 308 8.82 -18.21 -7.09
N SER A 309 7.62 -18.38 -6.53
CA SER A 309 6.47 -18.89 -7.26
C SER A 309 6.50 -18.20 -8.62
N LYS A 310 6.63 -19.01 -9.67
CA LYS A 310 6.43 -18.61 -11.05
C LYS A 310 5.22 -17.67 -11.04
N ALA A 311 5.41 -16.38 -11.34
CA ALA A 311 4.29 -15.60 -11.84
C ALA A 311 3.70 -16.47 -12.96
N PRO A 312 2.38 -16.71 -13.01
CA PRO A 312 1.83 -17.57 -14.04
C PRO A 312 2.39 -17.07 -15.35
N THR A 313 3.20 -17.91 -15.99
CA THR A 313 3.50 -17.76 -17.40
C THR A 313 2.13 -17.73 -18.01
N ILE A 314 1.72 -16.55 -18.47
CA ILE A 314 0.57 -16.43 -19.36
C ILE A 314 1.00 -17.30 -20.53
N GLU A 315 0.49 -18.53 -20.55
CA GLU A 315 0.40 -19.27 -21.80
C GLU A 315 -0.38 -18.32 -22.72
N ASP A 316 0.20 -18.07 -23.90
CA ASP A 316 -0.40 -17.25 -24.95
C ASP A 316 -1.79 -17.80 -25.33
N GLU A 317 -2.81 -17.48 -24.53
CA GLU A 317 -4.20 -17.54 -24.96
C GLU A 317 -4.43 -16.27 -25.77
N SER A 318 -4.20 -16.41 -27.08
CA SER A 318 -4.78 -15.54 -28.10
C SER A 318 -6.22 -15.20 -27.72
N PRO A 319 -6.60 -13.92 -27.54
CA PRO A 319 -7.97 -13.57 -27.22
C PRO A 319 -8.88 -14.03 -28.35
N SER A 320 -9.79 -14.94 -28.03
CA SER A 320 -10.91 -15.33 -28.85
C SER A 320 -11.70 -14.09 -29.28
N GLU A 321 -12.04 -14.04 -30.58
CA GLU A 321 -13.05 -13.15 -31.13
C GLU A 321 -14.31 -13.14 -30.26
N ILE A 322 -14.71 -11.96 -29.76
CA ILE A 322 -16.08 -11.69 -29.32
C ILE A 322 -16.53 -10.31 -29.84
N ASP A 323 -17.44 -10.39 -30.81
CA ASP A 323 -18.55 -9.52 -31.20
C ASP A 323 -18.44 -7.97 -31.11
N GLY A 324 -18.53 -7.36 -32.30
CA GLY A 324 -19.81 -6.75 -32.68
C GLY A 324 -19.98 -5.23 -32.55
N VAL A 325 -18.90 -4.45 -32.42
CA VAL A 325 -18.97 -2.99 -32.52
C VAL A 325 -18.19 -2.54 -33.77
N PRO A 326 -18.77 -1.74 -34.69
CA PRO A 326 -18.04 -1.25 -35.85
C PRO A 326 -16.93 -0.31 -35.38
N LEU A 327 -15.68 -0.73 -35.59
CA LEU A 327 -14.49 0.08 -35.32
C LEU A 327 -14.35 1.15 -36.43
N PRO A 328 -13.97 2.40 -36.10
CA PRO A 328 -13.50 3.35 -37.10
C PRO A 328 -12.20 2.84 -37.74
N GLU A 329 -12.07 2.98 -39.06
CA GLU A 329 -10.94 2.44 -39.84
C GLU A 329 -9.65 3.26 -39.61
N GLY A 330 -8.63 2.67 -38.98
CA GLY A 330 -7.25 3.17 -38.91
C GLY A 330 -6.39 2.40 -37.90
N ASN A 331 -5.51 1.50 -38.36
CA ASN A 331 -4.69 0.61 -37.52
C ASN A 331 -3.21 1.02 -37.51
N LEU A 332 -2.52 0.84 -36.38
CA LEU A 332 -1.07 1.15 -36.22
C LEU A 332 -0.17 0.39 -37.21
N GLU A 333 -0.60 -0.82 -37.64
CA GLU A 333 0.11 -1.66 -38.59
C GLU A 333 0.23 -1.05 -40.00
N GLU A 334 -0.59 -0.04 -40.33
CA GLU A 334 -0.51 0.67 -41.61
C GLU A 334 0.65 1.69 -41.65
N TYR A 335 1.14 2.12 -40.48
CA TYR A 335 2.12 3.21 -40.36
C TYR A 335 3.51 2.77 -39.86
N LEU A 336 3.65 1.69 -39.07
CA LEU A 336 4.92 1.26 -38.45
C LEU A 336 5.39 -0.16 -38.86
N GLN A 337 6.65 -0.33 -39.30
CA GLN A 337 7.26 -1.67 -39.53
C GLN A 337 7.39 -2.48 -38.25
N THR A 338 7.65 -1.79 -37.13
CA THR A 338 7.78 -2.39 -35.79
C THR A 338 6.46 -2.44 -35.04
N ALA A 339 5.31 -2.30 -35.73
CA ALA A 339 3.98 -2.31 -35.11
C ALA A 339 3.76 -3.53 -34.20
N ARG A 340 4.32 -4.70 -34.53
CA ARG A 340 4.24 -5.90 -33.67
C ARG A 340 5.00 -5.75 -32.35
N GLU A 341 6.22 -5.21 -32.38
CA GLU A 341 7.03 -4.97 -31.17
C GLU A 341 6.40 -3.87 -30.31
N TRP A 342 5.86 -2.83 -30.94
CA TRP A 342 5.12 -1.77 -30.24
C TRP A 342 3.83 -2.29 -29.62
N LYS A 343 3.08 -3.14 -30.32
CA LYS A 343 1.88 -3.80 -29.79
C LYS A 343 2.22 -4.69 -28.59
N GLU A 344 3.31 -5.44 -28.66
CA GLU A 344 3.78 -6.25 -27.54
C GLU A 344 4.15 -5.39 -26.32
N ARG A 345 4.88 -4.28 -26.54
CA ARG A 345 5.22 -3.33 -25.46
C ARG A 345 3.99 -2.64 -24.88
N LEU A 346 3.04 -2.23 -25.71
CA LEU A 346 1.77 -1.62 -25.27
C LEU A 346 0.90 -2.63 -24.52
N GLN A 347 0.89 -3.90 -24.92
CA GLN A 347 0.24 -5.00 -24.19
C GLN A 347 0.91 -5.25 -22.85
N GLN A 348 2.25 -5.20 -22.77
CA GLN A 348 2.97 -5.30 -21.49
C GLN A 348 2.59 -4.14 -20.55
N ILE A 349 2.55 -2.91 -21.07
CA ILE A 349 2.10 -1.73 -20.30
C ILE A 349 0.64 -1.89 -19.88
N GLN A 350 -0.24 -2.31 -20.78
CA GLN A 350 -1.65 -2.58 -20.50
C GLN A 350 -1.78 -3.62 -19.38
N GLY A 351 -1.05 -4.73 -19.44
CA GLY A 351 -1.08 -5.76 -18.40
C GLY A 351 -0.59 -5.27 -17.03
N VAL A 352 0.37 -4.34 -16.99
CA VAL A 352 0.77 -3.67 -15.75
C VAL A 352 -0.35 -2.74 -15.24
N LEU A 353 -0.95 -1.94 -16.13
CA LEU A 353 -2.05 -1.04 -15.79
C LEU A 353 -3.31 -1.79 -15.35
N GLU A 354 -3.57 -2.98 -15.91
CA GLU A 354 -4.71 -3.83 -15.55
C GLU A 354 -4.52 -4.47 -14.18
N LYS A 355 -3.31 -4.92 -13.85
CA LYS A 355 -2.97 -5.34 -12.47
C LYS A 355 -3.13 -4.21 -11.45
N ILE A 356 -2.82 -2.97 -11.86
CA ILE A 356 -3.09 -1.79 -11.03
C ILE A 356 -4.60 -1.57 -10.95
N ALA A 357 -5.31 -1.70 -12.07
CA ALA A 357 -6.75 -1.51 -12.15
C ALA A 357 -7.50 -2.50 -11.24
N ASP A 358 -7.19 -3.80 -11.28
CA ASP A 358 -7.80 -4.87 -10.50
C ASP A 358 -7.73 -4.65 -8.98
N ARG A 359 -6.69 -3.95 -8.51
CA ARG A 359 -6.52 -3.60 -7.09
C ARG A 359 -7.42 -2.43 -6.65
N ILE A 360 -8.03 -1.72 -7.58
CA ILE A 360 -8.99 -0.64 -7.31
C ILE A 360 -10.36 -1.28 -7.13
N PRO A 361 -11.13 -1.03 -6.05
CA PRO A 361 -12.53 -1.48 -5.99
C PRO A 361 -13.31 -0.91 -7.18
N PRO A 362 -14.23 -1.66 -7.82
CA PRO A 362 -15.11 -1.07 -8.82
C PRO A 362 -15.80 0.14 -8.20
N ALA A 363 -15.80 1.28 -8.92
CA ALA A 363 -16.55 2.44 -8.49
C ALA A 363 -17.99 1.98 -8.28
N SER A 364 -18.50 2.11 -7.05
CA SER A 364 -19.90 1.87 -6.74
C SER A 364 -20.71 2.79 -7.64
N VAL A 365 -21.24 2.24 -8.73
CA VAL A 365 -22.37 2.84 -9.41
C VAL A 365 -23.45 2.91 -8.33
N PRO A 366 -24.04 4.07 -8.04
CA PRO A 366 -25.24 4.10 -7.24
C PRO A 366 -26.32 3.42 -8.08
N GLU A 367 -26.40 2.10 -7.98
CA GLU A 367 -27.62 1.39 -8.33
C GLU A 367 -28.66 1.86 -7.33
N ALA A 368 -29.44 2.84 -7.78
CA ALA A 368 -30.75 3.09 -7.22
C ALA A 368 -31.51 1.76 -7.26
N ASP A 369 -32.03 1.37 -6.09
CA ASP A 369 -32.81 0.17 -5.81
C ASP A 369 -32.00 -1.13 -5.60
N SER A 370 -31.35 -1.23 -4.44
CA SER A 370 -31.13 -2.52 -3.78
C SER A 370 -31.61 -2.43 -2.32
N PRO A 371 -32.49 -3.34 -1.85
CA PRO A 371 -32.94 -3.34 -0.46
C PRO A 371 -31.76 -3.60 0.47
N SER A 372 -31.67 -2.82 1.55
CA SER A 372 -30.60 -2.82 2.54
C SER A 372 -30.58 -4.07 3.46
N SER A 373 -30.74 -5.28 2.91
CA SER A 373 -30.69 -6.55 3.66
C SER A 373 -29.55 -7.50 3.27
N ASP A 374 -28.90 -7.31 2.11
CA ASP A 374 -27.86 -8.24 1.61
C ASP A 374 -26.43 -7.89 2.06
N SER A 375 -26.21 -6.72 2.66
CA SER A 375 -24.89 -6.31 3.17
C SER A 375 -24.46 -7.13 4.38
N ASP A 376 -25.40 -7.56 5.21
CA ASP A 376 -25.10 -8.31 6.44
C ASP A 376 -24.78 -9.77 6.12
N ASP A 377 -25.50 -10.38 5.17
CA ASP A 377 -25.26 -11.76 4.72
C ASP A 377 -23.92 -11.90 3.96
N SER A 378 -23.55 -10.89 3.14
CA SER A 378 -22.26 -10.87 2.44
C SER A 378 -21.07 -10.61 3.39
N LEU A 379 -21.24 -9.75 4.40
CA LEU A 379 -20.23 -9.52 5.44
C LEU A 379 -20.04 -10.76 6.32
N GLU A 380 -21.12 -11.44 6.71
CA GLU A 380 -21.03 -12.68 7.49
C GLU A 380 -20.38 -13.82 6.71
N ALA A 381 -20.67 -13.93 5.41
CA ALA A 381 -20.01 -14.91 4.54
C ALA A 381 -18.50 -14.63 4.43
N TRP A 382 -18.11 -13.38 4.16
CA TRP A 382 -16.70 -12.96 4.13
C TRP A 382 -16.00 -13.19 5.48
N LEU A 383 -16.66 -12.87 6.60
CA LEU A 383 -16.09 -13.09 7.93
C LEU A 383 -15.86 -14.58 8.23
N ARG A 384 -16.78 -15.47 7.82
CA ARG A 384 -16.57 -16.93 7.98
C ARG A 384 -15.37 -17.40 7.17
N GLU A 385 -15.25 -16.96 5.92
CA GLU A 385 -14.10 -17.27 5.06
C GLU A 385 -12.78 -16.78 5.68
N GLN A 386 -12.74 -15.55 6.21
CA GLN A 386 -11.56 -15.02 6.88
C GLN A 386 -11.21 -15.77 8.18
N VAL A 387 -12.21 -16.19 8.96
CA VAL A 387 -12.00 -17.04 10.15
C VAL A 387 -11.46 -18.41 9.75
N ASP A 388 -11.94 -18.99 8.64
CA ASP A 388 -11.46 -20.28 8.16
C ASP A 388 -10.01 -20.20 7.63
N LEU A 389 -9.66 -19.12 6.93
CA LEU A 389 -8.32 -18.91 6.37
C LEU A 389 -7.28 -18.52 7.43
N HIS A 390 -7.64 -17.65 8.39
CA HIS A 390 -6.68 -17.02 9.30
C HIS A 390 -6.92 -17.33 10.79
N GLY A 391 -8.01 -18.05 11.12
CA GLY A 391 -8.46 -18.27 12.49
C GLY A 391 -9.02 -17.00 13.15
N TYR A 392 -9.73 -17.15 14.27
CA TYR A 392 -10.29 -16.03 15.04
C TYR A 392 -9.25 -14.97 15.46
N ALA A 393 -7.99 -15.36 15.62
CA ALA A 393 -6.91 -14.45 15.99
C ALA A 393 -6.36 -13.65 14.79
N GLY A 394 -6.61 -14.08 13.55
CA GLY A 394 -6.14 -13.43 12.34
C GLY A 394 -7.09 -12.36 11.79
N VAL A 395 -8.37 -12.42 12.16
CA VAL A 395 -9.39 -11.45 11.70
C VAL A 395 -9.19 -10.10 12.39
N ARG A 396 -9.06 -9.05 11.57
CA ARG A 396 -8.90 -7.66 12.01
C ARG A 396 -10.01 -6.79 11.44
N ALA A 397 -10.42 -5.80 12.22
CA ALA A 397 -11.40 -4.79 11.85
C ALA A 397 -10.72 -3.67 11.03
N THR A 398 -10.30 -3.98 9.81
CA THR A 398 -9.64 -3.02 8.90
C THR A 398 -10.53 -1.81 8.57
N HIS A 399 -11.86 -1.97 8.69
CA HIS A 399 -12.83 -0.87 8.55
C HIS A 399 -12.74 0.20 9.64
N LEU A 400 -12.03 -0.06 10.75
CA LEU A 400 -11.75 0.96 11.77
C LEU A 400 -10.57 1.87 11.41
N ILE A 401 -9.81 1.54 10.35
CA ILE A 401 -8.71 2.38 9.87
C ILE A 401 -9.33 3.57 9.14
N GLU A 402 -9.66 4.60 9.91
CA GLU A 402 -10.30 5.81 9.41
C GLU A 402 -9.24 6.92 9.22
N GLY A 403 -9.34 7.64 8.09
CA GLY A 403 -8.69 8.93 7.86
C GLY A 403 -7.29 8.91 7.22
N THR A 404 -6.52 7.81 7.27
CA THR A 404 -5.22 7.71 6.57
C THR A 404 -4.88 6.25 6.24
N PRO A 405 -4.09 5.99 5.18
CA PRO A 405 -3.70 4.63 4.79
C PRO A 405 -2.77 3.92 5.79
N THR A 406 -2.67 2.60 5.63
CA THR A 406 -1.76 1.74 6.42
C THR A 406 -0.30 1.94 6.01
N VAL A 407 -0.06 2.06 4.71
CA VAL A 407 1.26 2.37 4.14
C VAL A 407 1.13 3.57 3.20
N LEU A 408 1.98 4.58 3.39
CA LEU A 408 2.07 5.77 2.55
C LEU A 408 3.53 6.12 2.30
N VAL A 409 3.90 6.37 1.06
CA VAL A 409 5.16 7.02 0.70
C VAL A 409 4.81 8.31 -0.02
N ARG A 410 5.07 9.46 0.61
CA ARG A 410 4.63 10.75 0.06
C ARG A 410 5.48 11.17 -1.13
N LYS A 411 6.80 10.98 -1.06
CA LYS A 411 7.72 11.29 -2.15
C LYS A 411 8.85 10.25 -2.22
N ILE A 412 9.17 9.82 -3.44
CA ILE A 412 10.39 9.09 -3.79
C ILE A 412 11.07 9.94 -4.86
N GLU A 413 12.35 10.23 -4.68
CA GLU A 413 13.16 11.07 -5.55
C GLU A 413 14.46 10.34 -5.86
N ALA A 414 14.77 10.20 -7.14
CA ALA A 414 15.98 9.57 -7.62
C ALA A 414 16.59 10.43 -8.73
N ASP A 415 17.65 11.15 -8.39
CA ASP A 415 18.30 12.10 -9.30
C ASP A 415 19.50 11.46 -10.02
N GLY A 416 19.69 11.82 -11.28
CA GLY A 416 20.87 11.44 -12.06
C GLY A 416 21.01 9.93 -12.27
N ILE A 417 19.90 9.22 -12.45
CA ILE A 417 19.85 7.79 -12.79
C ILE A 417 20.61 7.57 -14.10
N ARG A 418 21.62 6.72 -14.07
CA ARG A 418 22.41 6.36 -15.25
C ARG A 418 21.95 5.03 -15.81
N THR A 419 21.85 4.96 -17.13
CA THR A 419 21.66 3.68 -17.83
C THR A 419 23.02 3.07 -18.19
N ARG A 420 23.00 1.89 -18.80
CA ARG A 420 24.20 1.18 -19.25
C ARG A 420 24.96 1.96 -20.33
N ASP A 421 24.24 2.66 -21.20
CA ASP A 421 24.83 3.48 -22.24
C ASP A 421 25.35 4.78 -21.63
N GLN A 422 26.67 4.90 -21.51
CA GLN A 422 27.32 6.09 -20.95
C GLN A 422 27.13 7.33 -21.81
N SER A 423 26.71 7.18 -23.07
CA SER A 423 26.39 8.30 -23.97
C SER A 423 24.94 8.76 -23.86
N ALA A 424 24.08 7.99 -23.20
CA ALA A 424 22.70 8.39 -22.93
C ALA A 424 22.64 9.44 -21.81
N PRO A 425 21.65 10.33 -21.82
CA PRO A 425 21.45 11.29 -20.75
C PRO A 425 21.08 10.58 -19.44
N THR A 426 21.28 11.27 -18.31
CA THR A 426 20.79 10.80 -17.02
C THR A 426 19.33 11.18 -16.83
N TYR A 427 18.61 10.41 -16.02
CA TYR A 427 17.19 10.62 -15.74
C TYR A 427 16.94 10.92 -14.27
N ASP A 428 16.02 11.84 -14.01
CA ASP A 428 15.48 12.12 -12.70
C ASP A 428 14.08 11.49 -12.63
N LEU A 429 13.77 10.81 -11.52
CA LEU A 429 12.49 10.14 -11.28
C LEU A 429 11.91 10.64 -9.97
N VAL A 430 10.69 11.16 -10.02
CA VAL A 430 9.92 11.56 -8.85
C VAL A 430 8.62 10.77 -8.81
N ILE A 431 8.36 10.05 -7.73
CA ILE A 431 7.10 9.34 -7.49
C ILE A 431 6.46 9.95 -6.26
N THR A 432 5.18 10.31 -6.34
CA THR A 432 4.45 10.92 -5.22
C THR A 432 3.22 10.12 -4.84
N SER A 433 2.83 10.24 -3.56
CA SER A 433 1.56 9.75 -2.99
C SER A 433 1.27 8.26 -3.20
N MET A 434 2.28 7.40 -3.08
CA MET A 434 2.10 5.94 -3.18
C MET A 434 1.46 5.38 -1.90
N SER A 435 0.34 4.68 -2.02
CA SER A 435 -0.46 4.24 -0.88
C SER A 435 -1.08 2.85 -1.09
N THR A 436 -1.25 2.10 0.00
CA THR A 436 -2.06 0.87 0.00
C THR A 436 -3.55 1.16 -0.16
N GLU A 437 -4.02 2.32 0.31
CA GLU A 437 -5.40 2.79 0.19
C GLU A 437 -5.42 4.20 -0.41
N PRO A 438 -5.24 4.36 -1.75
CA PRO A 438 -5.17 5.67 -2.41
C PRO A 438 -6.40 6.55 -2.16
N GLY A 439 -7.60 5.95 -2.00
CA GLY A 439 -8.84 6.68 -1.75
C GLY A 439 -8.91 7.40 -0.39
N LEU A 440 -7.94 7.16 0.51
CA LEU A 440 -7.81 7.88 1.78
C LEU A 440 -6.85 9.08 1.69
N VAL A 441 -6.12 9.24 0.58
CA VAL A 441 -5.09 10.26 0.38
C VAL A 441 -5.63 11.38 -0.52
N GLU A 442 -5.44 12.64 -0.12
CA GLU A 442 -5.94 13.79 -0.89
C GLU A 442 -5.17 14.01 -2.19
N SER A 443 -3.85 13.88 -2.13
CA SER A 443 -2.96 13.99 -3.28
C SER A 443 -3.00 12.73 -4.15
N PRO A 444 -3.13 12.88 -5.48
CA PRO A 444 -3.15 11.74 -6.38
C PRO A 444 -1.76 11.11 -6.52
N PRO A 445 -1.68 9.78 -6.69
CA PRO A 445 -0.43 9.12 -7.03
C PRO A 445 0.06 9.64 -8.38
N ALA A 446 1.32 10.08 -8.44
CA ALA A 446 1.92 10.56 -9.67
C ALA A 446 3.36 10.04 -9.85
N ILE A 447 3.78 9.90 -11.11
CA ILE A 447 5.12 9.51 -11.51
C ILE A 447 5.60 10.53 -12.54
N GLU A 448 6.75 11.15 -12.28
CA GLU A 448 7.41 12.09 -13.17
C GLU A 448 8.81 11.55 -13.51
N VAL A 449 9.17 11.60 -14.78
CA VAL A 449 10.49 11.23 -15.30
C VAL A 449 10.99 12.38 -16.16
N ARG A 450 12.21 12.85 -15.89
CA ARG A 450 12.85 13.92 -16.67
C ARG A 450 14.26 13.53 -17.09
N SER A 451 14.62 13.81 -18.33
CA SER A 451 15.99 13.67 -18.81
C SER A 451 16.80 14.93 -18.53
N SER A 452 18.07 14.76 -18.16
CA SER A 452 19.02 15.84 -17.86
C SER A 452 19.30 16.79 -19.03
N ASP A 453 19.15 16.30 -20.27
CA ASP A 453 19.26 17.08 -21.51
C ASP A 453 17.92 17.63 -22.00
N GLU A 454 16.85 17.46 -21.21
CA GLU A 454 15.47 17.86 -21.53
C GLU A 454 14.90 17.18 -22.79
N SER A 455 15.53 16.10 -23.28
CA SER A 455 15.04 15.31 -24.43
C SER A 455 13.77 14.51 -24.12
N LEU A 456 13.49 14.25 -22.85
CA LEU A 456 12.29 13.54 -22.38
C LEU A 456 11.79 14.16 -21.08
N THR A 457 10.49 14.45 -21.03
CA THR A 457 9.72 14.66 -19.82
C THR A 457 8.47 13.81 -19.91
N ALA A 458 8.16 13.03 -18.90
CA ALA A 458 6.94 12.22 -18.85
C ALA A 458 6.34 12.30 -17.45
N GLU A 459 5.07 12.64 -17.35
CA GLU A 459 4.29 12.70 -16.12
C GLU A 459 3.03 11.84 -16.28
N LEU A 460 2.71 11.07 -15.24
CA LEU A 460 1.52 10.25 -15.16
C LEU A 460 0.86 10.48 -13.80
N GLU A 461 -0.41 10.90 -13.81
CA GLU A 461 -1.19 11.21 -12.61
C GLU A 461 -2.45 10.33 -12.54
N LEU A 462 -2.67 9.67 -11.42
CA LEU A 462 -3.81 8.79 -11.16
C LEU A 462 -4.87 9.49 -10.30
N GLY A 463 -5.49 10.54 -10.83
CA GLY A 463 -6.50 11.35 -10.13
C GLY A 463 -7.70 10.54 -9.60
N ARG A 464 -8.17 9.54 -10.35
CA ARG A 464 -9.43 8.83 -10.04
C ARG A 464 -9.39 7.98 -8.78
N ILE A 465 -8.19 7.53 -8.39
CA ILE A 465 -8.01 6.64 -7.23
C ILE A 465 -7.72 7.42 -5.95
N SER A 466 -7.52 8.72 -6.03
CA SER A 466 -7.31 9.59 -4.88
C SER A 466 -8.65 9.98 -4.22
N LYS A 467 -8.59 10.45 -2.98
CA LYS A 467 -9.75 10.98 -2.25
C LYS A 467 -10.38 12.20 -2.94
N SER A 468 -9.60 12.97 -3.70
CA SER A 468 -10.09 14.17 -4.40
C SER A 468 -10.90 13.86 -5.66
N GLY A 469 -10.81 12.63 -6.21
CA GLY A 469 -11.69 12.14 -7.27
C GLY A 469 -11.47 12.76 -8.65
N GLY A 470 -10.22 13.07 -9.02
CA GLY A 470 -9.85 13.69 -10.31
C GLY A 470 -9.86 12.74 -11.51
N GLN A 471 -9.55 13.25 -12.71
CA GLN A 471 -9.30 12.41 -13.90
C GLN A 471 -7.86 11.89 -13.89
N ASN A 472 -7.60 10.74 -14.52
CA ASN A 472 -6.21 10.33 -14.73
C ASN A 472 -5.63 11.09 -15.92
N ARG A 473 -4.43 11.62 -15.78
CA ARG A 473 -3.78 12.49 -16.76
C ARG A 473 -2.39 11.98 -17.08
N PHE A 474 -1.93 12.27 -18.29
CA PHE A 474 -0.56 12.06 -18.68
C PHE A 474 -0.06 13.26 -19.47
N ASP A 475 1.23 13.53 -19.37
CA ASP A 475 1.94 14.52 -20.16
C ASP A 475 3.26 13.89 -20.61
N ILE A 476 3.52 13.84 -21.90
CA ILE A 476 4.76 13.30 -22.45
C ILE A 476 5.30 14.32 -23.43
N THR A 477 6.51 14.78 -23.20
CA THR A 477 7.25 15.67 -24.08
C THR A 477 8.57 15.02 -24.47
N LEU A 478 8.84 14.97 -25.76
CA LEU A 478 10.07 14.50 -26.38
C LEU A 478 10.66 15.65 -27.20
N ARG A 479 11.95 15.91 -27.08
CA ARG A 479 12.64 16.99 -27.79
C ARG A 479 13.85 16.47 -28.53
N ASP A 480 14.15 17.12 -29.65
CA ASP A 480 15.33 16.87 -30.49
C ASP A 480 15.52 15.39 -30.88
N LEU A 481 14.42 14.68 -31.14
CA LEU A 481 14.50 13.31 -31.62
C LEU A 481 15.04 13.29 -33.06
N PRO A 482 16.11 12.56 -33.38
CA PRO A 482 16.61 12.46 -34.75
C PRO A 482 15.52 11.90 -35.65
N ALA A 483 15.12 12.65 -36.69
CA ALA A 483 14.01 12.26 -37.57
C ALA A 483 14.25 10.89 -38.22
N GLU A 484 15.51 10.56 -38.50
CA GLU A 484 15.97 9.29 -39.05
C GLU A 484 15.57 8.09 -38.19
N ARG A 485 15.63 8.20 -36.85
CA ARG A 485 15.23 7.11 -35.94
C ARG A 485 13.73 6.79 -36.03
N ILE A 486 12.90 7.79 -36.32
CA ILE A 486 11.45 7.59 -36.51
C ILE A 486 11.18 7.03 -37.89
N VAL A 487 11.86 7.53 -38.92
CA VAL A 487 11.72 7.04 -40.31
C VAL A 487 12.08 5.57 -40.45
N GLU A 488 13.11 5.10 -39.74
CA GLU A 488 13.50 3.68 -39.69
C GLU A 488 12.38 2.77 -39.14
N GLN A 489 11.49 3.31 -38.30
CA GLN A 489 10.38 2.58 -37.71
C GLN A 489 9.10 2.62 -38.55
N LEU A 490 8.96 3.57 -39.49
CA LEU A 490 7.82 3.68 -40.41
C LEU A 490 7.85 2.60 -41.49
N VAL A 491 6.67 2.14 -41.98
CA VAL A 491 6.57 1.15 -43.09
C VAL A 491 7.50 1.49 -44.25
N LYS A 492 8.28 0.50 -44.72
CA LYS A 492 9.27 0.59 -45.81
C LYS A 492 8.60 1.02 -47.11
N SER A 493 8.37 2.32 -47.27
CA SER A 493 8.05 2.90 -48.57
C SER A 493 9.37 3.07 -49.34
N GLN A 494 9.34 3.05 -50.67
CA GLN A 494 10.53 3.30 -51.49
C GLN A 494 11.13 4.72 -51.27
N ASN A 495 10.52 5.52 -50.38
CA ASN A 495 10.44 6.96 -50.52
C ASN A 495 9.85 7.61 -49.24
N PRO A 496 10.63 7.75 -48.14
CA PRO A 496 10.11 8.15 -46.83
C PRO A 496 9.43 9.54 -46.84
N PRO A 497 8.43 9.77 -45.98
CA PRO A 497 7.62 10.99 -45.97
C PRO A 497 8.40 12.24 -45.52
N PHE A 498 9.45 12.05 -44.72
CA PHE A 498 10.38 13.09 -44.31
C PHE A 498 11.79 12.50 -44.15
N SER A 499 12.82 13.34 -44.25
CA SER A 499 14.23 12.95 -44.09
C SER A 499 15.10 14.10 -43.56
N GLY A 500 16.09 13.76 -42.73
CA GLY A 500 16.95 14.72 -42.04
C GLY A 500 16.21 15.55 -40.98
N GLY A 501 16.96 16.25 -40.12
CA GLY A 501 16.41 17.13 -39.09
C GLY A 501 16.05 16.43 -37.78
N SER A 502 15.30 17.13 -36.93
CA SER A 502 14.84 16.62 -35.63
C SER A 502 13.34 16.84 -35.42
N ILE A 503 12.78 16.09 -34.47
CA ILE A 503 11.35 16.03 -34.17
C ILE A 503 11.16 16.34 -32.69
N ASP A 504 10.36 17.36 -32.40
CA ASP A 504 9.79 17.56 -31.07
C ASP A 504 8.37 16.97 -31.07
N ALA A 505 8.00 16.22 -30.04
CA ALA A 505 6.67 15.65 -29.90
C ALA A 505 6.15 15.87 -28.48
N ALA A 506 4.94 16.39 -28.32
CA ALA A 506 4.30 16.59 -27.04
C ALA A 506 2.87 16.04 -27.06
N MET A 507 2.48 15.34 -26.01
CA MET A 507 1.16 14.77 -25.87
C MET A 507 0.68 14.93 -24.44
N THR A 508 -0.36 15.75 -24.25
CA THR A 508 -1.03 15.92 -22.96
C THR A 508 -2.46 15.41 -23.09
N GLY A 509 -2.86 14.49 -22.23
CA GLY A 509 -4.15 13.82 -22.36
C GLY A 509 -4.70 13.27 -21.07
N THR A 510 -5.80 12.55 -21.22
CA THR A 510 -6.45 11.80 -20.13
C THR A 510 -6.52 10.34 -20.51
N PHE A 511 -6.54 9.46 -19.52
CA PHE A 511 -6.71 8.04 -19.75
C PHE A 511 -7.73 7.44 -18.78
N THR A 512 -8.42 6.41 -19.23
CA THR A 512 -9.35 5.64 -18.41
C THR A 512 -8.78 4.25 -18.17
N LEU A 513 -8.89 3.74 -16.94
CA LEU A 513 -8.40 2.41 -16.56
C LEU A 513 -9.50 1.34 -16.63
N ARG A 514 -10.77 1.75 -16.54
CA ARG A 514 -11.96 0.87 -16.60
C ARG A 514 -13.10 1.56 -17.36
N PRO A 515 -13.93 0.81 -18.10
CA PRO A 515 -13.93 -0.65 -18.28
C PRO A 515 -12.85 -1.19 -19.22
N THR A 516 -12.23 -0.34 -20.05
CA THR A 516 -11.12 -0.70 -20.93
C THR A 516 -10.06 0.40 -20.84
N ILE A 517 -8.78 0.04 -20.92
CA ILE A 517 -7.70 1.02 -20.86
C ILE A 517 -7.69 1.83 -22.17
N SER A 518 -8.10 3.10 -22.09
CA SER A 518 -8.15 4.01 -23.23
C SER A 518 -7.43 5.31 -22.93
N LEU A 519 -6.86 5.93 -23.95
CA LEU A 519 -6.23 7.24 -23.88
C LEU A 519 -6.89 8.19 -24.86
N VAL A 520 -6.87 9.48 -24.54
CA VAL A 520 -7.32 10.55 -25.43
C VAL A 520 -6.45 11.77 -25.19
N GLY A 521 -5.88 12.32 -26.26
CA GLY A 521 -5.16 13.59 -26.23
C GLY A 521 -4.62 14.01 -27.59
N PRO A 522 -4.42 15.31 -27.81
CA PRO A 522 -3.69 15.79 -28.98
C PRO A 522 -2.19 15.46 -28.84
N LEU A 523 -1.62 14.90 -29.90
CA LEU A 523 -0.19 14.75 -30.13
C LEU A 523 0.26 15.88 -31.05
N GLU A 524 1.00 16.83 -30.49
CA GLU A 524 1.62 17.93 -31.21
C GLU A 524 3.04 17.52 -31.63
N VAL A 525 3.35 17.57 -32.92
CA VAL A 525 4.65 17.20 -33.48
C VAL A 525 5.21 18.39 -34.24
N VAL A 526 6.46 18.79 -33.96
CA VAL A 526 7.15 19.85 -34.69
C VAL A 526 8.36 19.26 -35.39
N LEU A 527 8.31 19.26 -36.72
CA LEU A 527 9.42 18.82 -37.58
C LEU A 527 10.35 20.01 -37.83
N ARG A 528 11.64 19.89 -37.49
CA ARG A 528 12.64 20.96 -37.64
C ARG A 528 13.72 20.59 -38.64
N ASN A 529 13.96 21.47 -39.60
CA ASN A 529 14.97 21.31 -40.67
C ASN A 529 14.80 20.00 -41.45
N CYS A 530 13.56 19.54 -41.62
CA CYS A 530 13.22 18.30 -42.29
C CYS A 530 12.97 18.54 -43.78
N THR A 531 13.42 17.62 -44.64
CA THR A 531 12.98 17.58 -46.03
C THR A 531 11.74 16.71 -46.13
N ILE A 532 10.60 17.33 -46.39
CA ILE A 532 9.29 16.67 -46.49
C ILE A 532 9.02 16.33 -47.94
N ARG A 533 8.46 15.15 -48.17
CA ARG A 533 8.20 14.63 -49.50
C ARG A 533 6.76 14.14 -49.62
N ILE A 534 5.99 14.75 -50.50
CA ILE A 534 4.62 14.35 -50.84
C ILE A 534 4.60 13.99 -52.33
N ALA A 535 4.30 12.72 -52.63
CA ALA A 535 4.39 12.14 -53.97
C ALA A 535 5.77 12.35 -54.65
N ASN A 536 5.86 13.26 -55.63
CA ASN A 536 7.08 13.59 -56.39
C ASN A 536 7.66 14.97 -56.05
N GLU A 537 7.05 15.70 -55.12
CA GLU A 537 7.51 17.01 -54.70
C GLU A 537 8.20 16.92 -53.34
N SER A 538 9.32 17.63 -53.19
CA SER A 538 10.09 17.71 -51.96
C SER A 538 10.40 19.16 -51.63
N ALA A 539 10.23 19.54 -50.38
CA ALA A 539 10.66 20.84 -49.89
C ALA A 539 11.39 20.67 -48.55
N THR A 540 12.48 21.41 -48.38
CA THR A 540 13.14 21.53 -47.09
C THR A 540 12.44 22.61 -46.29
N ILE A 541 11.92 22.22 -45.13
CA ILE A 541 11.13 23.10 -44.27
C ILE A 541 11.90 23.30 -42.97
N ALA A 542 12.05 24.57 -42.57
CA ALA A 542 12.73 24.92 -41.32
C ALA A 542 11.94 24.47 -40.10
N GLU A 543 10.61 24.65 -40.12
CA GLU A 543 9.71 24.28 -39.03
C GLU A 543 8.32 23.94 -39.59
N LEU A 544 7.81 22.74 -39.27
CA LEU A 544 6.45 22.34 -39.60
C LEU A 544 5.75 21.78 -38.36
N PRO A 545 4.78 22.51 -37.77
CA PRO A 545 3.91 21.97 -36.74
C PRO A 545 2.83 21.08 -37.37
N VAL A 546 2.63 19.89 -36.79
CA VAL A 546 1.66 18.88 -37.18
C VAL A 546 0.88 18.49 -35.93
N ARG A 547 -0.45 18.50 -35.99
CA ARG A 547 -1.31 18.09 -34.89
C ARG A 547 -2.05 16.82 -35.27
N LEU A 548 -1.91 15.80 -34.43
CA LEU A 548 -2.55 14.51 -34.54
C LEU A 548 -3.48 14.33 -33.34
N ASP A 549 -4.74 14.03 -33.54
CA ASP A 549 -5.62 13.64 -32.45
C ASP A 549 -5.51 12.13 -32.26
N VAL A 550 -5.06 11.70 -31.08
CA VAL A 550 -4.89 10.29 -30.74
C VAL A 550 -5.94 9.90 -29.70
N GLY A 551 -6.66 8.83 -29.97
CA GLY A 551 -7.72 8.36 -29.09
C GLY A 551 -8.05 6.89 -29.30
N GLY A 552 -8.61 6.25 -28.28
CA GLY A 552 -9.03 4.84 -28.37
C GLY A 552 -8.34 3.97 -27.33
N ARG A 553 -8.32 2.66 -27.57
CA ARG A 553 -7.71 1.72 -26.63
C ARG A 553 -6.18 1.86 -26.64
N LEU A 554 -5.53 1.65 -25.51
CA LEU A 554 -4.06 1.74 -25.43
C LEU A 554 -3.34 0.73 -26.33
N ASP A 555 -3.95 -0.44 -26.56
CA ASP A 555 -3.41 -1.50 -27.42
C ASP A 555 -3.72 -1.31 -28.92
N ASP A 556 -4.65 -0.42 -29.25
CA ASP A 556 -5.02 -0.06 -30.62
C ASP A 556 -5.51 1.41 -30.68
N PRO A 557 -4.59 2.39 -30.59
CA PRO A 557 -4.96 3.80 -30.62
C PRO A 557 -5.24 4.24 -32.06
N ALA A 558 -6.40 4.87 -32.27
CA ALA A 558 -6.71 5.55 -33.51
C ALA A 558 -5.99 6.90 -33.56
N VAL A 559 -5.47 7.24 -34.74
CA VAL A 559 -4.75 8.50 -34.99
C VAL A 559 -5.45 9.23 -36.14
N ALA A 560 -5.89 10.46 -35.89
CA ALA A 560 -6.48 11.34 -36.90
C ALA A 560 -5.59 12.56 -37.13
N LEU A 561 -5.38 12.93 -38.40
CA LEU A 561 -4.64 14.14 -38.78
C LEU A 561 -5.62 15.28 -39.03
N ASP A 562 -5.36 16.47 -38.47
CA ASP A 562 -6.07 17.69 -38.87
C ASP A 562 -5.54 18.16 -40.24
N GLU A 563 -6.15 17.66 -41.31
CA GLU A 563 -5.76 17.91 -42.70
C GLU A 563 -5.74 19.41 -43.04
N LYS A 564 -6.65 20.20 -42.45
CA LYS A 564 -6.75 21.64 -42.68
C LYS A 564 -5.61 22.38 -42.00
N ALA A 565 -5.38 22.11 -40.72
CA ALA A 565 -4.26 22.70 -39.99
C ALA A 565 -2.92 22.31 -40.62
N PHE A 566 -2.79 21.07 -41.11
CA PHE A 566 -1.60 20.60 -41.81
C PHE A 566 -1.36 21.36 -43.13
N ALA A 567 -2.38 21.54 -43.97
CA ALA A 567 -2.27 22.30 -45.21
C ALA A 567 -1.90 23.77 -44.97
N ASP A 568 -2.51 24.40 -43.96
CA ASP A 568 -2.22 25.79 -43.59
C ASP A 568 -0.80 25.94 -43.00
N ALA A 569 -0.31 24.92 -42.28
CA ALA A 569 1.06 24.89 -41.76
C ALA A 569 2.10 24.76 -42.91
N LEU A 570 1.83 23.93 -43.92
CA LEU A 570 2.69 23.83 -45.12
C LEU A 570 2.74 25.14 -45.91
N GLU A 571 1.62 25.85 -46.01
CA GLU A 571 1.54 27.14 -46.69
C GLU A 571 2.36 28.20 -45.94
N LYS A 572 2.23 28.29 -44.61
CA LYS A 572 3.01 29.19 -43.75
C LYS A 572 4.50 28.86 -43.75
N ALA A 573 4.86 27.59 -43.90
CA ALA A 573 6.24 27.11 -43.99
C ALA A 573 6.91 27.41 -45.35
N GLY A 574 6.22 28.06 -46.29
CA GLY A 574 6.76 28.43 -47.60
C GLY A 574 6.64 27.33 -48.65
N ALA A 575 5.89 26.26 -48.38
CA ALA A 575 5.71 25.12 -49.26
C ALA A 575 4.32 25.12 -49.94
N GLY A 576 3.95 26.22 -50.60
CA GLY A 576 2.62 26.41 -51.20
C GLY A 576 2.22 25.34 -52.23
N ALA A 577 3.18 24.77 -52.97
CA ALA A 577 2.93 23.66 -53.89
C ALA A 577 2.53 22.36 -53.14
N LEU A 578 3.21 22.06 -52.02
CA LEU A 578 2.87 20.95 -51.14
C LEU A 578 1.52 21.16 -50.44
N ALA A 579 1.20 22.39 -50.03
CA ALA A 579 -0.08 22.73 -49.40
C ALA A 579 -1.27 22.53 -50.37
N ALA A 580 -1.15 23.00 -51.62
CA ALA A 580 -2.17 22.78 -52.64
C ALA A 580 -2.36 21.30 -52.95
N ARG A 581 -1.28 20.52 -52.94
CA ARG A 581 -1.33 19.08 -53.20
C ARG A 581 -1.91 18.29 -52.03
N ALA A 582 -1.58 18.65 -50.79
CA ALA A 582 -2.18 18.08 -49.59
C ALA A 582 -3.71 18.26 -49.58
N ARG A 583 -4.20 19.46 -49.93
CA ARG A 583 -5.65 19.74 -50.06
C ARG A 583 -6.32 18.87 -51.14
N ASN A 584 -5.66 18.67 -52.28
CA ASN A 584 -6.17 17.82 -53.37
C ASN A 584 -6.17 16.33 -53.00
N GLU A 585 -5.13 15.84 -52.30
CA GLU A 585 -5.06 14.45 -51.85
C GLU A 585 -6.10 14.15 -50.76
N ALA A 586 -6.29 15.06 -49.80
CA ALA A 586 -7.36 15.00 -48.79
C ALA A 586 -8.74 14.83 -49.44
N GLN A 587 -9.07 15.70 -50.40
CA GLN A 587 -10.34 15.64 -51.12
C GLN A 587 -10.50 14.32 -51.91
N SER A 588 -9.42 13.80 -52.49
CA SER A 588 -9.43 12.51 -53.19
C SER A 588 -9.62 11.29 -52.26
N GLN A 589 -9.20 11.39 -50.99
CA GLN A 589 -9.39 10.31 -50.00
C GLN A 589 -10.83 10.30 -49.48
N VAL A 590 -11.42 11.48 -49.25
CA VAL A 590 -12.83 11.64 -48.91
C VAL A 590 -13.73 11.11 -50.04
N ASP A 591 -13.43 11.44 -51.30
CA ASP A 591 -14.18 10.94 -52.45
C ASP A 591 -14.10 9.41 -52.61
N ARG A 592 -12.93 8.82 -52.35
CA ARG A 592 -12.72 7.36 -52.34
C ARG A 592 -13.42 6.68 -51.17
N GLY A 593 -13.40 7.29 -49.97
CA GLY A 593 -14.11 6.80 -48.79
C GLY A 593 -15.64 6.83 -48.98
N LEU A 594 -16.16 7.90 -49.57
CA LEU A 594 -17.57 8.02 -49.96
C LEU A 594 -17.96 6.98 -51.02
N GLN A 595 -17.13 6.75 -52.04
CA GLN A 595 -17.36 5.67 -53.02
C GLN A 595 -17.32 4.27 -52.39
N ASN A 596 -16.43 4.03 -51.42
CA ASN A 596 -16.40 2.76 -50.69
C ASN A 596 -17.62 2.56 -49.80
N LEU A 597 -18.16 3.62 -49.20
CA LEU A 597 -19.42 3.62 -48.47
C LEU A 597 -20.60 3.33 -49.40
N GLU A 598 -20.68 3.98 -50.56
CA GLU A 598 -21.71 3.70 -51.58
C GLU A 598 -21.63 2.24 -52.07
N ASN A 599 -20.43 1.73 -52.31
CA ASN A 599 -20.21 0.35 -52.74
C ASN A 599 -20.54 -0.70 -51.65
N LYS A 600 -20.31 -0.39 -50.37
CA LYS A 600 -20.61 -1.30 -49.24
C LYS A 600 -22.07 -1.23 -48.80
N THR A 601 -22.74 -0.08 -48.93
CA THR A 601 -24.12 0.15 -48.42
C THR A 601 -25.20 0.13 -49.51
N GLY A 602 -24.82 0.25 -50.79
CA GLY A 602 -25.75 0.21 -51.92
C GLY A 602 -26.66 1.44 -52.04
N ILE A 603 -26.39 2.51 -51.29
CA ILE A 603 -27.15 3.76 -51.29
C ILE A 603 -26.36 4.80 -52.09
N GLU A 604 -26.87 5.24 -53.24
CA GLU A 604 -26.29 6.37 -53.99
C GLU A 604 -26.50 7.67 -53.20
N ILE A 605 -25.41 8.37 -52.89
CA ILE A 605 -25.47 9.67 -52.21
C ILE A 605 -25.76 10.74 -53.29
N PRO A 606 -26.84 11.53 -53.17
CA PRO A 606 -27.16 12.58 -54.14
C PRO A 606 -26.00 13.56 -54.35
N ASP A 607 -25.73 13.95 -55.60
CA ASP A 607 -24.62 14.84 -55.99
C ASP A 607 -24.61 16.19 -55.25
N ASP A 608 -25.77 16.64 -54.82
CA ASP A 608 -26.03 17.84 -54.03
C ASP A 608 -25.56 17.71 -52.57
N VAL A 609 -25.65 16.52 -51.98
CA VAL A 609 -25.06 16.20 -50.66
C VAL A 609 -23.55 16.00 -50.79
N ARG A 610 -23.10 15.39 -51.88
CA ARG A 610 -21.67 15.21 -52.23
C ARG A 610 -20.94 16.55 -52.38
N LYS A 611 -21.56 17.49 -53.09
CA LYS A 611 -21.09 18.88 -53.21
C LYS A 611 -21.20 19.65 -51.90
N GLY A 612 -22.26 19.45 -51.12
CA GLY A 612 -22.44 20.10 -49.82
C GLY A 612 -21.36 19.72 -48.80
N ILE A 613 -20.93 18.45 -48.77
CA ILE A 613 -19.83 17.98 -47.91
C ILE A 613 -18.49 18.57 -48.38
N GLY A 614 -18.26 18.66 -49.70
CA GLY A 614 -17.10 19.33 -50.28
C GLY A 614 -17.04 20.84 -50.02
N GLU A 615 -18.18 21.54 -50.06
CA GLU A 615 -18.28 22.98 -49.78
C GLU A 615 -18.18 23.32 -48.28
N VAL A 616 -18.70 22.50 -47.37
CA VAL A 616 -18.58 22.71 -45.92
C VAL A 616 -17.14 22.54 -45.42
N ILE A 617 -16.33 21.74 -46.12
CA ILE A 617 -14.89 21.57 -45.84
C ILE A 617 -14.07 22.69 -46.51
N GLY A 618 -14.50 23.21 -47.68
CA GLY A 618 -13.82 24.29 -48.41
C GLY A 618 -14.22 25.73 -48.04
N GLY A 619 -15.39 25.94 -47.43
CA GLY A 619 -15.97 27.26 -47.12
C GLY A 619 -16.32 27.37 -45.65
N GLY A 620 -15.81 28.41 -44.98
CA GLY A 620 -15.99 28.63 -43.55
C GLY A 620 -17.46 28.69 -43.11
N LEU A 621 -17.67 28.28 -41.84
CA LEU A 621 -18.92 28.38 -41.08
C LEU A 621 -19.37 29.84 -40.88
N ASP A 622 -19.77 30.54 -41.94
CA ASP A 622 -20.28 31.92 -41.84
C ASP A 622 -21.82 32.00 -41.97
N GLY A 623 -22.50 30.86 -42.15
CA GLY A 623 -23.96 30.83 -42.39
C GLY A 623 -24.83 30.22 -41.29
N LEU A 624 -24.26 29.51 -40.30
CA LEU A 624 -25.04 28.64 -39.41
C LEU A 624 -25.29 29.22 -38.00
N LEU A 625 -24.79 30.42 -37.69
CA LEU A 625 -25.02 31.12 -36.41
C LEU A 625 -25.24 32.65 -36.60
N GLY A 626 -26.02 33.07 -37.60
CA GLY A 626 -26.37 34.48 -37.85
C GLY A 626 -27.81 34.82 -37.45
N GLY A 627 -27.96 35.56 -36.35
CA GLY A 627 -29.25 36.00 -35.83
C GLY A 627 -30.03 36.97 -36.72
N ASN A 628 -31.35 36.87 -36.60
CA ASN A 628 -32.44 37.66 -37.18
C ASN A 628 -32.22 39.19 -37.19
N ARG A 629 -32.62 39.89 -38.28
CA ARG A 629 -33.18 41.27 -38.28
C ARG A 629 -33.76 41.72 -39.64
N ASP A 630 -35.09 41.75 -39.68
CA ASP A 630 -36.08 42.64 -40.34
C ASP A 630 -35.82 43.28 -41.73
N LYS A 631 -36.76 43.11 -42.66
CA LYS A 631 -37.89 44.04 -42.90
C LYS A 631 -38.81 43.63 -44.06
N ASP A 632 -40.10 43.92 -43.83
CA ASP A 632 -41.30 43.94 -44.68
C ASP A 632 -42.00 42.62 -45.04
#